data_AF-G1DFM7-F1
#
_entry.id   AF-G1DFM7-F1
#
_cell.length_a   1.000
_cell.length_b   1.000
_cell.length_c   1.000
_cell.angle_alpha   90.00
_cell.angle_beta   90.00
_cell.angle_gamma   90.00
#
_symmetry.space_group_name_H-M   'P 1'
#
loop_
_entity.id
_entity.type
_entity.pdbx_description
1 polymer ?
#
loop_
_entity_poly.entity_id
_entity_poly.type
_entity_poly.pdbx_seq_one_letter_code
_entity_poly.pdbx_strand_id
1 'polypeptide(L)' 'ELLFQKDKQTFTFKQGWAFPRRLYFNGDDCVLPPPDAYPWLPNAGPSLRVGKVFLLIVSLVVSACLLAFL' A
#
# COMPACT_ATOMS: atom_id res chain seq x y z
N GLU A 1 2.23 13.38 -19.31
CA GLU A 1 1.84 11.97 -19.45
C GLU A 1 3.11 11.12 -19.45
N LEU A 2 3.19 10.06 -18.65
CA LEU A 2 4.33 9.14 -18.59
C LEU A 2 3.90 7.80 -19.23
N LEU A 3 4.32 7.54 -20.47
CA LEU A 3 4.09 6.24 -21.12
C LEU A 3 5.20 5.27 -20.73
N PHE A 4 4.90 4.36 -19.80
CA PHE A 4 5.81 3.26 -19.46
C PHE A 4 5.69 2.18 -20.54
N GLN A 5 6.75 2.01 -21.35
CA GLN A 5 6.83 0.89 -22.28
C GLN A 5 6.93 -0.42 -21.49
N LYS A 6 5.84 -1.20 -21.50
CA LYS A 6 5.80 -2.54 -20.90
C LYS A 6 6.47 -3.52 -21.85
N ASP A 7 7.75 -3.81 -21.60
CA ASP A 7 8.46 -4.89 -22.29
C ASP A 7 8.08 -6.25 -21.67
N LYS A 8 7.58 -7.17 -22.51
CA LYS A 8 7.13 -8.50 -22.07
C LYS A 8 8.26 -9.35 -21.49
N GLN A 9 9.52 -9.10 -21.88
CA GLN A 9 10.66 -9.86 -21.37
C GLN A 9 11.06 -9.45 -19.94
N THR A 10 10.70 -8.25 -19.52
CA THR A 10 11.10 -7.68 -18.22
C THR A 10 9.93 -7.40 -17.29
N PHE A 11 8.70 -7.56 -17.76
CA PHE A 11 7.50 -7.45 -16.95
C PHE A 11 7.35 -8.66 -16.02
N THR A 12 7.27 -8.42 -14.71
CA THR A 12 7.06 -9.47 -13.71
C THR A 12 5.97 -9.06 -12.72
N PHE A 13 5.18 -10.03 -12.26
CA PHE A 13 4.18 -9.80 -11.20
C PHE A 13 4.80 -9.77 -9.79
N LYS A 14 6.07 -10.15 -9.64
CA LYS A 14 6.66 -10.37 -8.31
C LYS A 14 7.01 -9.08 -7.56
N GLN A 15 7.08 -7.93 -8.23
CA GLN A 15 7.54 -6.66 -7.62
C GLN A 15 6.79 -5.40 -8.12
N GLY A 16 5.56 -5.54 -8.63
CA GLY A 16 4.77 -4.40 -9.11
C GLY A 16 5.24 -3.84 -10.46
N TRP A 17 4.57 -2.79 -10.93
CA TRP A 17 4.72 -2.21 -12.28
C TRP A 17 6.19 -1.87 -12.62
N ALA A 18 6.58 -2.13 -13.87
CA ALA A 18 7.91 -1.77 -14.36
C ALA A 18 8.09 -0.24 -14.38
N PHE A 19 8.86 0.29 -13.43
CA PHE A 19 9.31 1.67 -13.48
C PHE A 19 10.23 1.90 -14.69
N PRO A 20 10.32 3.14 -15.22
CA PRO A 20 11.23 3.46 -16.30
C PRO A 20 12.64 3.25 -15.79
N ARG A 21 13.47 2.56 -16.57
CA ARG A 21 14.88 2.33 -16.20
C ARG A 21 15.73 3.61 -16.30
N ARG A 22 15.26 4.62 -17.05
CA ARG A 22 15.92 5.91 -17.24
C ARG A 22 14.89 7.02 -17.28
N LEU A 23 15.13 8.06 -16.51
CA LEU A 23 14.31 9.27 -16.49
C LEU A 23 15.25 10.47 -16.58
N TYR A 24 14.93 11.42 -17.47
CA TYR A 24 15.66 12.68 -17.55
C TYR A 24 14.98 13.67 -16.63
N PHE A 25 15.71 14.22 -15.65
CA PHE A 25 15.20 15.23 -14.73
C PHE A 25 16.18 16.41 -14.69
N ASN A 26 15.72 17.61 -15.05
CA ASN A 26 16.55 18.83 -15.12
C ASN A 26 17.81 18.73 -16.01
N GLY A 27 17.81 17.85 -17.02
CA GLY A 27 18.97 17.62 -17.89
C GLY A 27 19.93 16.54 -17.39
N ASP A 28 19.68 15.98 -16.20
CA ASP A 28 20.45 14.87 -15.65
C ASP A 28 19.80 13.52 -15.97
N ASP A 29 20.64 12.54 -16.28
CA ASP A 29 20.27 11.13 -16.43
C ASP A 29 20.08 10.49 -15.05
N CYS A 30 18.83 10.33 -14.63
CA CYS A 30 18.49 9.58 -13.44
C CYS A 30 18.24 8.11 -13.81
N VAL A 31 19.12 7.22 -13.33
CA VAL A 31 18.99 5.77 -13.51
C VAL A 31 18.34 5.18 -12.27
N LEU A 32 17.19 4.53 -12.44
CA LEU A 32 16.55 3.80 -11.34
C LEU A 32 17.30 2.48 -11.08
N PRO A 33 17.44 2.07 -9.80
CA PRO A 33 18.00 0.75 -9.48
C PRO A 33 17.10 -0.36 -10.03
N PRO A 34 17.64 -1.57 -10.24
CA PRO A 34 16.84 -2.70 -10.70
C PRO A 34 15.75 -3.06 -9.67
N PRO A 35 14.64 -3.71 -10.08
CA PRO A 35 13.47 -3.93 -9.22
C PRO A 35 13.76 -4.68 -7.90
N ASP A 36 14.81 -5.50 -7.88
CA ASP A 36 15.30 -6.25 -6.72
C ASP A 36 16.08 -5.39 -5.72
N ALA A 37 16.68 -4.29 -6.18
CA ALA A 37 17.40 -3.33 -5.35
C ALA A 37 16.57 -2.08 -5.01
N TYR A 38 15.30 -2.03 -5.43
CA TYR A 38 14.41 -0.92 -5.11
C TYR A 38 14.10 -0.93 -3.60
N PRO A 39 14.14 0.22 -2.92
CA PRO A 39 13.78 0.28 -1.50
C PRO A 39 12.33 -0.15 -1.32
N TRP A 40 12.09 -1.03 -0.35
CA TRP A 40 10.74 -1.43 0.03
C TRP A 40 9.97 -0.19 0.47
N LEU A 41 8.80 0.01 -0.12
CA LEU A 41 7.88 1.05 0.33
C LEU A 41 7.60 0.81 1.82
N PRO A 42 7.73 1.83 2.69
CA PRO A 42 7.35 1.67 4.08
C PRO A 42 5.89 1.24 4.12
N ASN A 43 5.60 0.18 4.89
CA ASN A 43 4.23 -0.26 5.17
C ASN A 43 3.56 0.79 6.07
N ALA A 44 3.24 1.94 5.50
CA ALA A 44 2.58 3.07 6.15
C ALA A 44 1.06 3.03 5.93
N GLY A 45 0.51 1.84 5.66
CA GLY A 45 -0.93 1.65 5.65
C GLY A 45 -1.52 2.04 7.00
N PRO A 46 -2.68 2.72 7.05
CA PRO A 46 -3.29 3.12 8.31
C PRO A 46 -3.56 1.86 9.14
N SER A 47 -2.84 1.71 10.25
CA SER A 47 -3.12 0.67 11.23
C SER A 47 -4.35 1.13 12.02
N LEU A 48 -5.54 0.65 11.66
CA LEU A 48 -6.75 0.82 12.46
C LEU A 48 -6.62 -0.04 13.72
N ARG A 49 -5.87 0.49 14.70
CA ARG A 49 -5.71 -0.14 16.00
C ARG A 49 -6.95 0.14 16.84
N VAL A 50 -7.97 -0.68 16.68
CA VAL A 50 -9.15 -0.61 17.53
C VAL A 50 -8.75 -1.03 18.94
N GLY A 51 -8.91 -0.12 19.91
CA GLY A 51 -8.59 -0.40 21.31
C GLY A 51 -9.51 -1.50 21.87
N LYS A 52 -8.96 -2.41 22.68
CA LYS A 52 -9.75 -3.46 23.36
C LYS A 52 -10.92 -2.86 24.16
N VAL A 53 -10.72 -1.71 24.80
CA VAL A 53 -11.75 -1.00 25.55
C VAL A 53 -12.90 -0.53 24.65
N PHE A 54 -12.60 -0.04 23.44
CA PHE A 54 -13.62 0.35 22.48
C PHE A 54 -14.48 -0.83 22.05
N LEU A 55 -13.85 -2.00 21.79
CA LEU A 55 -14.59 -3.23 21.46
C LEU A 55 -15.48 -3.70 22.62
N LEU A 56 -14.98 -3.63 23.85
CA LEU A 56 -15.76 -4.00 25.04
C LEU A 56 -16.98 -3.09 25.22
N ILE A 57 -16.82 -1.77 25.06
CA ILE A 57 -17.92 -0.81 25.16
C ILE A 57 -18.96 -1.07 24.08
N VAL A 58 -18.54 -1.26 22.83
CA VAL A 58 -19.47 -1.56 21.72
C VAL A 58 -20.24 -2.85 22.00
N SER A 59 -19.56 -3.91 22.47
CA SER A 59 -20.21 -5.17 22.81
C SER A 59 -21.24 -5.03 23.93
N LEU A 60 -20.94 -4.25 24.97
CA LEU A 60 -21.86 -4.02 26.08
C LEU A 60 -23.09 -3.22 25.63
N VAL A 61 -22.90 -2.19 24.81
CA VAL A 61 -24.00 -1.37 24.27
C VAL A 61 -24.92 -2.22 23.39
N VAL A 62 -24.36 -3.04 22.49
CA VAL A 62 -25.15 -3.93 21.63
C VAL A 62 -25.96 -4.92 22.47
N SER A 63 -25.35 -5.55 23.48
CA SER A 63 -26.05 -6.47 24.37
C SER A 63 -27.18 -5.78 25.14
N ALA A 64 -26.94 -4.58 25.67
CA ALA A 64 -27.94 -3.82 26.41
C ALA A 64 -29.12 -3.40 25.51
N CYS A 65 -28.85 -2.96 24.27
CA CYS A 65 -29.90 -2.67 23.30
C CYS A 65 -30.74 -3.91 22.99
N LEU A 66 -30.11 -5.05 22.70
CA LEU A 66 -30.85 -6.29 22.39
C LEU A 66 -31.76 -6.72 23.55
N LEU A 67 -31.28 -6.61 24.80
CA LEU A 67 -32.07 -6.91 25.99
C LEU A 67 -33.21 -5.91 26.23
N ALA A 68 -33.10 -4.67 25.75
CA ALA A 68 -34.15 -3.66 25.86
C ALA A 68 -35.25 -3.80 24.79
N PHE A 69 -34.97 -4.53 23.70
CA PHE A 69 -35.92 -4.80 22.61
C PHE A 69 -36.50 -6.24 22.64
N LEU A 70 -36.08 -7.05 23.62
CA LEU A 70 -36.68 -8.34 23.97
C LEU A 70 -37.71 -8.16 25.11
#